data_AF-A0A3B0RFB5-F1
#
_entry.id   AF-A0A3B0RFB5-F1
#
_cell.length_a   1.000
_cell.length_b   1.000
_cell.length_c   1.000
_cell.angle_alpha   90.00
_cell.angle_beta   90.00
_cell.angle_gamma   90.00
#
_symmetry.space_group_name_H-M   'P 1'
#
loop_
_entity.id
_entity.type
_entity.pdbx_description
1 polymer ?
#
loop_
_entity_poly.entity_id
_entity_poly.type
_entity_poly.pdbx_seq_one_letter_code
_entity_poly.pdbx_strand_id
1 'polypeptide(L)' 'MKIKSAEFVISNQDVAKCPNNNIPEYAFIGRSNVGKSSLINMLTDRKSLAKTSGRPGKT' A
#
# COMPACT_ATOMS: atom_id res chain seq x y z
N MET A 1 -5.76 -16.42 4.60
CA MET A 1 -4.63 -16.24 3.65
C MET A 1 -3.38 -15.95 4.47
N LYS A 2 -2.28 -16.69 4.31
CA LYS A 2 -1.00 -16.39 4.99
C LYS A 2 -0.07 -15.71 3.98
N ILE A 3 0.22 -14.41 4.19
CA ILE A 3 1.19 -13.67 3.38
C ILE A 3 2.58 -13.88 3.97
N LYS A 4 3.50 -14.46 3.20
CA LYS A 4 4.89 -14.73 3.67
C LYS A 4 5.82 -13.54 3.48
N SER A 5 5.59 -12.75 2.43
CA SER A 5 6.42 -11.60 2.05
C SER A 5 5.56 -10.51 1.43
N ALA A 6 5.95 -9.26 1.68
CA ALA A 6 5.31 -8.09 1.10
C ALA A 6 6.32 -6.95 1.08
N GLU A 7 6.51 -6.28 -0.05
CA GLU A 7 7.54 -5.25 -0.20
C GLU A 7 6.95 -4.00 -0.84
N PHE A 8 7.45 -2.84 -0.42
CA PHE A 8 7.12 -1.58 -1.07
C PHE A 8 7.97 -1.47 -2.33
N VAL A 9 7.33 -1.48 -3.49
CA VAL A 9 8.00 -1.43 -4.79
C VAL A 9 8.26 0.02 -5.21
N ILE A 10 7.19 0.82 -5.33
CA ILE A 10 7.27 2.19 -5.81
C ILE A 10 6.04 3.00 -5.39
N SER A 11 6.19 4.32 -5.30
CA SER A 11 5.08 5.28 -5.19
C SER A 11 5.25 6.32 -6.28
N ASN A 12 4.31 6.36 -7.23
CA ASN A 12 4.32 7.27 -8.36
C ASN A 12 2.95 7.93 -8.49
N GLN A 13 2.95 9.20 -8.91
CA GLN A 13 1.73 9.95 -9.23
C GLN A 13 1.29 9.72 -10.69
N ASP A 14 2.23 9.31 -11.54
CA ASP A 14 2.02 9.07 -12.96
C ASP A 14 1.90 7.56 -13.22
N VAL A 15 0.76 7.15 -13.78
CA VAL A 15 0.45 5.76 -14.12
C VAL A 15 1.46 5.19 -15.11
N ALA A 16 1.99 6.01 -16.03
CA ALA A 16 2.99 5.54 -17.00
C ALA A 16 4.31 5.09 -16.35
N LYS A 17 4.56 5.52 -15.11
CA LYS A 17 5.74 5.12 -14.33
C LYS A 17 5.45 3.95 -13.38
N CYS A 18 4.22 3.44 -13.33
CA CYS A 18 3.89 2.27 -12.53
C CYS A 18 4.52 1.00 -13.14
N PRO A 19 4.76 -0.04 -12.34
CA PRO A 19 5.28 -1.30 -12.84
C PRO A 19 4.28 -1.93 -13.83
N ASN A 20 4.75 -2.29 -15.02
CA ASN A 20 3.92 -3.00 -16.01
C ASN A 20 4.02 -4.51 -15.79
N ASN A 21 3.37 -4.99 -14.73
CA ASN A 21 3.42 -6.38 -14.33
C ASN A 21 2.18 -7.10 -14.85
N ASN A 22 2.32 -8.28 -15.45
CA ASN A 22 1.17 -9.09 -15.91
C ASN A 22 0.62 -9.99 -14.78
N ILE A 23 0.42 -9.42 -13.59
CA ILE A 23 -0.15 -10.11 -12.42
C ILE A 23 -1.45 -9.42 -11.97
N PRO A 24 -2.39 -10.14 -11.34
CA PRO A 24 -3.57 -9.52 -10.77
C PRO A 24 -3.22 -8.52 -9.67
N GLU A 25 -3.80 -7.33 -9.73
CA GLU A 25 -3.63 -6.27 -8.74
C GLU A 25 -4.93 -6.01 -7.96
N TYR A 26 -4.79 -5.61 -6.70
CA TYR A 26 -5.92 -5.25 -5.83
C TYR A 26 -5.76 -3.80 -5.35
N ALA A 27 -6.68 -2.93 -5.76
CA ALA A 27 -6.68 -1.53 -5.36
C ALA A 27 -7.38 -1.32 -4.00
N PHE A 28 -6.76 -0.54 -3.11
CA PHE A 28 -7.34 -0.13 -1.83
C PHE A 28 -7.81 1.33 -1.89
N ILE A 29 -9.12 1.56 -1.84
CA ILE A 29 -9.74 2.89 -1.94
C ILE A 29 -10.54 3.18 -0.66
N GLY A 30 -10.48 4.42 -0.17
CA GLY A 30 -11.19 4.82 1.05
C GLY A 30 -10.81 6.23 1.52
N ARG A 31 -11.69 6.84 2.32
CA ARG A 31 -11.55 8.24 2.78
C ARG A 31 -10.28 8.52 3.60
N SER A 32 -9.89 7.62 4.50
CA SER A 32 -8.77 7.83 5.42
C SER A 32 -7.53 7.07 4.97
N ASN A 33 -6.38 7.74 4.88
CA ASN A 33 -5.09 7.08 4.63
C ASN A 33 -4.68 6.21 5.81
N VAL A 34 -5.01 6.60 7.04
CA VAL A 34 -4.74 5.82 8.25
C VAL A 34 -5.44 4.46 8.17
N GLY A 35 -6.73 4.42 7.83
CA GLY A 35 -7.49 3.16 7.75
C GLY A 35 -6.98 2.21 6.66
N LYS A 36 -6.66 2.75 5.48
CA LYS A 36 -6.09 1.97 4.36
C LYS A 36 -4.74 1.36 4.73
N SER A 37 -3.82 2.17 5.27
CA SER A 37 -2.49 1.71 5.66
C SER A 37 -2.55 0.69 6.80
N SER A 38 -3.45 0.87 7.78
CA SER A 38 -3.68 -0.12 8.84
C SER A 38 -4.18 -1.47 8.30
N LEU A 39 -5.10 -1.45 7.32
CA LEU A 39 -5.59 -2.68 6.68
C LEU A 39 -4.48 -3.42 5.92
N ILE A 40 -3.65 -2.69 5.16
CA ILE A 40 -2.51 -3.28 4.44
C ILE A 40 -1.53 -3.93 5.41
N ASN A 41 -1.19 -3.22 6.50
CA ASN A 41 -0.30 -3.73 7.55
C ASN A 41 -0.86 -4.99 8.23
N MET A 42 -2.17 -5.02 8.50
CA MET A 42 -2.85 -6.19 9.07
C MET A 42 -2.86 -7.39 8.11
N LEU A 43 -3.16 -7.18 6.82
CA LEU A 43 -3.20 -8.26 5.83
C LEU A 43 -1.82 -8.87 5.56
N THR A 44 -0.79 -8.03 5.57
CA THR A 44 0.60 -8.43 5.30
C THR A 44 1.37 -8.87 6.54
N ASP A 45 0.75 -8.82 7.72
CA ASP A 45 1.37 -9.07 9.03
C ASP A 45 2.68 -8.27 9.23
N ARG A 46 2.68 -7.01 8.76
CA ARG A 46 3.83 -6.09 8.88
C ARG A 46 3.41 -4.79 9.56
N LYS A 47 4.22 -4.30 10.50
CA LYS A 47 3.89 -3.10 11.29
C LYS A 47 4.12 -1.77 10.56
N SER A 48 4.95 -1.74 9.52
CA SER A 48 5.41 -0.48 8.90
C SER A 48 5.55 -0.53 7.38
N LEU A 49 4.87 -1.46 6.71
CA LEU A 49 4.92 -1.58 5.25
C LEU A 49 4.22 -0.40 4.57
N ALA A 50 2.97 -0.14 4.96
CA ALA A 50 2.24 1.05 4.55
C ALA A 50 2.45 2.15 5.59
N LYS A 51 3.01 3.29 5.17
CA LYS A 51 3.27 4.42 6.06
C LYS A 51 1.93 5.00 6.55
N THR A 52 1.68 4.93 7.85
CA THR A 52 0.55 5.60 8.53
C THR A 52 1.01 6.98 8.99
N SER A 53 0.88 8.01 8.15
CA SER A 53 1.07 9.40 8.60
C SER A 53 -0.27 10.00 8.98
N GLY A 54 -0.41 10.49 10.22
CA GLY A 54 -1.54 11.30 10.65
C GLY A 54 -1.50 12.74 10.11
N ARG A 55 -0.36 13.18 9.56
CA ARG A 55 -0.21 14.50 8.91
C ARG A 55 -0.53 14.38 7.42
N PRO A 56 -1.45 15.22 6.87
CA PRO A 56 -1.69 15.30 5.44
C PRO A 56 -0.39 15.60 4.67
N GLY A 57 -0.13 14.91 3.56
CA GLY A 57 1.00 15.20 2.67
C GLY A 57 2.31 14.43 2.92
N LYS A 58 2.32 13.36 3.73
CA LYS A 58 3.51 12.53 4.02
C LYS A 58 3.35 11.02 3.72
N THR A 59 2.48 10.66 2.78
CA THR A 59 2.23 9.29 2.33
C THR A 59 2.49 9.15 0.85
#